data_AF-A0A1A3QDF7-F1
#
_entry.id   AF-A0A1A3QDF7-F1
#
_cell.length_a   1.000
_cell.length_b   1.000
_cell.length_c   1.000
_cell.angle_alpha   90.00
_cell.angle_beta   90.00
_cell.angle_gamma   90.00
#
_symmetry.space_group_name_H-M   'P 1'
#
loop_
_entity.id
_entity.type
_entity.pdbx_description
1 polymer ?
#
loop_
_entity_poly.entity_id
_entity_poly.type
_entity_poly.pdbx_seq_one_letter_code
_entity_poly.pdbx_strand_id
1 'polypeptide(L)'
;MAALAGLISVGVYLSRDKTAMSPGPATVTVSASSAANAPADGADAQFLSTLDSYGITDSGKAAIRQRFMELGHHTCFLMLPPRPEPLESTVNNILAAQNQDKAAGNPWPKGFSHDDALHLAQAAVVAYCPGAAK
;
A
#
# COMPACT_ATOMS: atom_id res chain seq x y z
N MET A 1 -48.52 -46.04 -8.85
CA MET A 1 -47.66 -45.94 -7.66
C MET A 1 -47.78 -44.53 -7.09
N ALA A 2 -48.33 -44.41 -5.87
CA ALA A 2 -48.50 -43.19 -5.05
C ALA A 2 -48.90 -43.72 -3.65
N ALA A 3 -48.58 -43.18 -2.47
CA ALA A 3 -47.88 -41.98 -2.03
C ALA A 3 -47.46 -42.15 -0.54
N LEU A 4 -46.50 -41.31 -0.11
CA LEU A 4 -46.31 -40.65 1.22
C LEU A 4 -46.69 -41.36 2.54
N ALA A 5 -45.69 -41.53 3.43
CA ALA A 5 -45.74 -41.08 4.83
C ALA A 5 -44.40 -41.36 5.54
N GLY A 6 -43.69 -40.32 5.97
CA GLY A 6 -42.50 -40.44 6.81
C GLY A 6 -42.63 -39.50 8.01
N LEU A 7 -43.10 -40.03 9.14
CA LEU A 7 -43.24 -39.36 10.43
C LEU A 7 -42.00 -39.66 11.30
N ILE A 8 -41.13 -38.68 11.52
CA ILE A 8 -40.20 -38.61 12.67
C ILE A 8 -39.93 -37.09 12.83
N SER A 9 -39.99 -36.39 13.96
CA SER A 9 -39.67 -36.69 15.35
C SER A 9 -40.14 -35.46 16.16
N VAL A 10 -40.80 -35.64 17.31
CA VAL A 10 -40.95 -34.55 18.29
C VAL A 10 -40.41 -35.04 19.62
N GLY A 11 -39.12 -34.82 19.83
CA GLY A 11 -38.49 -34.89 21.15
C GLY A 11 -38.34 -33.47 21.69
N VAL A 12 -39.26 -33.04 22.55
CA VAL A 12 -39.10 -31.83 23.34
C VAL A 12 -38.21 -32.17 24.53
N TYR A 13 -37.01 -31.60 24.59
CA TYR A 13 -36.30 -31.43 25.87
C TYR A 13 -35.91 -29.96 26.03
N LEU A 14 -36.64 -29.33 26.94
CA LEU A 14 -36.36 -28.03 27.53
C LEU A 14 -35.03 -28.11 28.27
N SER A 15 -34.10 -27.22 27.94
CA SER A 15 -33.14 -26.67 28.91
C SER A 15 -32.85 -25.24 28.51
N ARG A 16 -33.42 -24.31 29.29
CA ARG A 16 -33.16 -22.88 29.19
C ARG A 16 -31.72 -22.62 29.60
N ASP A 17 -30.82 -22.51 28.64
CA ASP A 17 -29.51 -21.94 28.91
C ASP A 17 -29.64 -20.41 28.88
N LYS A 18 -29.96 -19.82 30.03
CA LYS A 18 -30.03 -18.37 30.24
C LYS A 18 -28.63 -17.84 30.54
N THR A 19 -27.67 -18.16 29.69
CA THR A 19 -26.27 -17.72 29.84
C THR A 19 -25.53 -17.48 28.52
N ALA A 20 -26.22 -17.48 27.38
CA ALA A 20 -25.63 -17.01 26.13
C ALA A 20 -25.58 -15.46 26.10
N MET A 21 -24.66 -14.87 26.87
CA MET A 21 -24.20 -13.52 26.56
C MET A 21 -23.32 -13.64 25.31
N SER A 22 -23.80 -13.12 24.17
CA SER A 22 -22.91 -12.86 23.03
C SER A 22 -21.75 -12.03 23.56
N PRO A 23 -20.48 -12.44 23.34
CA PRO A 23 -19.36 -11.55 23.58
C PRO A 23 -19.67 -10.26 22.81
N GLY A 24 -19.64 -9.12 23.50
CA GLY A 24 -19.70 -7.83 22.82
C GLY A 24 -18.56 -7.75 21.79
N PRO A 25 -18.71 -6.97 20.71
CA PRO A 25 -17.67 -6.86 19.69
C PRO A 25 -16.32 -6.53 20.35
N ALA A 26 -15.33 -7.41 20.14
CA ALA A 26 -14.00 -7.23 20.71
C ALA A 26 -13.40 -5.95 20.14
N THR A 27 -13.16 -4.96 21.02
CA THR A 27 -12.46 -3.74 20.63
C THR A 27 -10.97 -4.06 20.60
N VAL A 28 -10.37 -4.15 19.41
CA VAL A 28 -8.92 -4.34 19.26
C VAL A 28 -8.25 -2.98 19.38
N THR A 29 -7.49 -2.78 20.46
CA THR A 29 -6.62 -1.61 20.59
C THR A 29 -5.42 -1.78 19.67
N VAL A 30 -5.43 -1.10 18.52
CA VAL A 30 -4.25 -0.99 17.66
C VAL A 30 -3.26 -0.07 18.35
N SER A 31 -2.19 -0.65 18.90
CA SER A 31 -1.07 0.14 19.42
C SER A 31 -0.26 0.71 18.24
N ALA A 32 0.12 1.98 18.32
CA ALA A 32 1.00 2.57 17.34
C ALA A 32 2.30 1.76 17.29
N SER A 33 2.58 1.16 16.12
CA SER A 33 3.84 0.45 15.93
C SER A 33 4.99 1.47 15.93
N SER A 34 6.08 1.16 16.62
CA SER A 34 7.28 2.00 16.57
C SER A 34 7.71 2.14 15.13
N ALA A 35 7.84 3.38 14.65
CA ALA A 35 8.36 3.65 13.31
C ALA A 35 9.69 2.92 13.12
N ALA A 36 9.88 2.26 11.99
CA ALA A 36 11.16 1.67 11.64
C ALA A 36 12.18 2.82 11.52
N ASN A 37 13.06 2.93 12.51
CA ASN A 37 13.98 4.07 12.65
C ASN A 37 15.17 4.03 11.67
N ALA A 38 15.29 2.98 10.87
CA ALA A 38 16.34 2.85 9.87
C ALA A 38 15.77 2.18 8.60
N PRO A 39 16.24 2.57 7.41
CA PRO A 39 16.11 1.69 6.25
C PRO A 39 16.81 0.36 6.59
N ALA A 40 16.10 -0.77 6.56
CA ALA A 40 16.73 -2.09 6.53
C ALA A 40 17.58 -2.23 5.26
N ASP A 41 18.63 -3.04 5.23
CA ASP A 41 19.54 -3.28 4.07
C ASP A 41 18.85 -3.86 2.79
N GLY A 42 17.65 -3.39 2.43
CA GLY A 42 16.81 -3.86 1.33
C GLY A 42 16.39 -2.75 0.36
N ALA A 43 15.53 -3.11 -0.60
CA ALA A 43 15.14 -2.25 -1.72
C ALA A 43 14.66 -0.84 -1.29
N ASP A 44 13.91 -0.75 -0.20
CA ASP A 44 13.45 0.52 0.39
C ASP A 44 14.59 1.47 0.79
N ALA A 45 15.67 0.93 1.36
CA ALA A 45 16.84 1.71 1.70
C ALA A 45 17.59 2.19 0.47
N GLN A 46 17.77 1.28 -0.49
CA GLN A 46 18.41 1.61 -1.75
C GLN A 46 17.64 2.70 -2.49
N PHE A 47 16.32 2.58 -2.56
CA PHE A 47 15.44 3.55 -3.21
C PHE A 47 15.58 4.92 -2.56
N LEU A 48 15.40 5.02 -1.24
CA LEU A 48 15.49 6.30 -0.53
C LEU A 48 16.89 6.91 -0.54
N SER A 49 17.94 6.10 -0.42
CA SER A 49 19.33 6.55 -0.55
C SER A 49 19.60 7.11 -1.94
N THR A 50 19.04 6.47 -2.98
CA THR A 50 19.15 6.95 -4.36
C THR A 50 18.40 8.27 -4.55
N LEU A 51 17.19 8.41 -4.00
CA LEU A 51 16.45 9.68 -4.03
C LEU A 51 17.21 10.82 -3.33
N ASP A 52 17.81 10.53 -2.17
CA ASP A 52 18.62 11.50 -1.43
C ASP A 52 19.82 11.97 -2.26
N SER A 53 20.47 11.07 -3.02
CA SER A 53 21.56 11.43 -3.95
C SER A 53 21.13 12.40 -5.07
N TYR A 54 19.84 12.42 -5.42
CA TYR A 54 19.25 13.37 -6.37
C TYR A 54 18.70 14.65 -5.69
N GLY A 55 18.87 14.80 -4.38
CA GLY A 55 18.29 15.91 -3.60
C GLY A 55 16.77 15.79 -3.40
N ILE A 56 16.20 14.60 -3.58
CA ILE A 56 14.79 14.30 -3.34
C ILE A 56 14.68 13.67 -1.95
N THR A 57 14.37 14.49 -0.94
CA THR A 57 14.35 14.03 0.46
C THR A 57 12.94 14.04 1.03
N ASP A 58 12.66 13.14 1.98
CA ASP A 58 11.42 13.13 2.74
C ASP A 58 11.38 14.22 3.84
N SER A 59 12.45 15.01 3.97
CA SER A 59 12.65 16.04 5.00
C SER A 59 12.39 15.53 6.44
N GLY A 60 12.61 14.24 6.69
CA GLY A 60 12.36 13.58 7.97
C GLY A 60 10.87 13.34 8.27
N LYS A 61 9.96 13.54 7.30
CA LYS A 61 8.52 13.33 7.52
C LYS A 61 8.12 11.94 7.05
N ALA A 62 7.68 11.10 8.00
CA ALA A 62 7.24 9.73 7.72
C ALA A 62 6.14 9.63 6.65
N ALA A 63 5.20 10.59 6.60
CA ALA A 63 4.15 10.60 5.58
C ALA A 63 4.71 10.76 4.16
N ILE A 64 5.72 11.62 3.97
CA ILE A 64 6.36 11.80 2.66
C ILE A 64 7.15 10.56 2.29
N ARG A 65 7.88 10.00 3.26
CA ARG A 65 8.61 8.74 3.07
C ARG A 65 7.68 7.63 2.56
N GLN A 66 6.54 7.44 3.22
CA GLN A 66 5.54 6.44 2.80
C GLN A 66 5.01 6.73 1.40
N ARG A 67 4.77 8.01 1.08
CA ARG A 67 4.32 8.41 -0.26
C ARG A 67 5.37 8.14 -1.35
N PHE A 68 6.65 8.35 -1.06
CA PHE A 68 7.73 7.96 -1.98
C PHE A 68 7.71 6.44 -2.23
N MET A 69 7.59 5.63 -1.18
CA MET A 69 7.50 4.17 -1.33
C MET A 69 6.30 3.76 -2.18
N GLU A 70 5.14 4.37 -1.94
CA GLU A 70 3.93 4.11 -2.72
C GLU A 70 4.15 4.42 -4.20
N LEU A 71 4.71 5.60 -4.52
CA LEU A 71 5.02 5.99 -5.89
C LEU A 71 6.06 5.06 -6.53
N GLY A 72 7.08 4.64 -5.78
CA GLY A 72 8.11 3.73 -6.26
C GLY A 72 7.58 2.32 -6.54
N HIS A 73 6.81 1.75 -5.62
CA HIS A 73 6.16 0.46 -5.84
C HIS A 73 5.14 0.52 -6.97
N HIS A 74 4.38 1.61 -7.09
CA HIS A 74 3.43 1.79 -8.19
C HIS A 74 4.14 1.93 -9.53
N THR A 75 5.23 2.68 -9.60
CA THR A 75 6.11 2.76 -10.79
C THR A 75 6.51 1.35 -11.22
N CYS A 76 6.99 0.56 -10.26
CA CYS A 76 7.43 -0.78 -10.56
C CYS A 76 6.30 -1.69 -11.07
N PHE A 77 5.12 -1.60 -10.47
CA PHE A 77 3.93 -2.30 -10.93
C PHE A 77 3.57 -1.96 -12.39
N LEU A 78 3.64 -0.68 -12.77
CA LEU A 78 3.34 -0.23 -14.13
C LEU A 78 4.37 -0.69 -15.17
N MET A 79 5.62 -0.91 -14.77
CA MET A 79 6.71 -1.29 -15.67
C MET A 79 6.82 -2.80 -15.90
N LEU A 80 6.06 -3.61 -15.15
CA LEU A 80 6.08 -5.06 -15.25
C LEU A 80 4.99 -5.60 -16.20
N PRO A 81 5.15 -6.83 -16.74
CA PRO A 81 4.09 -7.52 -17.49
C PRO A 81 2.77 -7.58 -16.72
N PRO A 82 1.61 -7.62 -17.40
CA PRO A 82 1.41 -7.98 -18.81
C PRO A 82 1.44 -6.81 -19.80
N ARG A 83 1.35 -5.57 -19.35
CA ARG A 83 1.34 -4.37 -20.19
C ARG A 83 2.24 -3.30 -19.58
N PRO A 84 3.55 -3.37 -19.83
CA PRO A 84 4.49 -2.36 -19.35
C PRO A 84 4.13 -0.98 -19.92
N GLU A 85 3.97 -0.01 -19.04
CA GLU A 85 3.87 1.40 -19.40
C GLU A 85 5.27 1.94 -19.80
N PRO A 86 5.36 2.86 -20.78
CA PRO A 86 6.60 3.56 -21.04
C PRO A 86 7.03 4.40 -19.83
N LEU A 87 8.34 4.51 -19.59
CA LEU A 87 8.91 5.29 -18.48
C LEU A 87 8.32 6.71 -18.40
N GLU A 88 8.21 7.39 -19.54
CA GLU A 88 7.64 8.75 -19.61
C GLU A 88 6.17 8.82 -19.18
N SER A 89 5.38 7.78 -19.46
CA SER A 89 3.99 7.66 -18.95
C SER A 89 3.99 7.60 -17.43
N THR A 90 4.91 6.82 -16.86
CA THR A 90 5.08 6.70 -15.40
C THR A 90 5.56 8.00 -14.75
N VAL A 91 6.46 8.75 -15.39
CA VAL A 91 6.89 10.08 -14.94
C VAL A 91 5.71 11.04 -14.86
N ASN A 92 4.88 11.08 -15.91
CA ASN A 92 3.67 11.91 -15.92
C ASN A 92 2.67 11.50 -14.84
N ASN A 93 2.53 10.19 -14.54
CA ASN A 93 1.69 9.70 -13.45
C ASN A 93 2.20 10.15 -12.08
N ILE A 94 3.51 10.16 -11.85
CA ILE A 94 4.12 10.67 -10.60
C ILE A 94 3.81 12.17 -10.42
N LEU A 95 3.99 12.97 -11.47
CA LEU A 95 3.68 14.40 -11.44
C LEU A 95 2.18 14.65 -11.18
N ALA A 96 1.31 13.87 -11.82
CA ALA A 96 -0.14 13.94 -11.61
C ALA A 96 -0.52 13.57 -10.16
N ALA A 97 0.07 12.51 -9.61
CA ALA A 97 -0.17 12.07 -8.23
C ALA A 97 0.24 13.16 -7.21
N GLN A 98 1.39 13.81 -7.39
CA GLN A 98 1.79 14.92 -6.53
C GLN A 98 0.83 16.11 -6.66
N ASN A 99 0.38 16.45 -7.88
CA ASN A 99 -0.57 17.53 -8.07
C ASN A 99 -1.91 17.24 -7.38
N GLN A 100 -2.38 15.99 -7.40
CA GLN A 100 -3.57 15.55 -6.67
C GLN A 100 -3.36 15.68 -5.15
N ASP A 101 -2.21 15.25 -4.63
CA ASP A 101 -1.89 15.37 -3.21
C ASP A 101 -1.87 16.83 -2.75
N LYS A 102 -1.26 17.71 -3.54
CA LYS A 102 -1.24 19.15 -3.28
C LYS A 102 -2.65 19.74 -3.30
N ALA A 103 -3.49 19.33 -4.26
CA ALA A 103 -4.88 19.76 -4.33
C ALA A 103 -5.71 19.27 -3.12
N ALA A 104 -5.36 18.10 -2.57
CA ALA A 104 -5.95 17.57 -1.35
C ALA A 104 -5.41 18.20 -0.05
N GLY A 105 -4.45 19.14 -0.15
CA GLY A 105 -3.84 19.81 1.00
C GLY A 105 -2.76 18.99 1.71
N ASN A 106 -2.29 17.89 1.10
CA ASN A 106 -1.22 17.09 1.69
C ASN A 106 0.12 17.85 1.62
N PRO A 107 0.88 17.93 2.72
CA PRO A 107 2.11 18.69 2.76
C PRO A 107 3.23 18.00 1.97
N TRP A 108 3.73 18.71 0.94
CA TRP A 108 4.93 18.37 0.18
C TRP A 108 6.01 19.45 0.38
N PRO A 109 7.29 19.08 0.54
CA PRO A 109 8.36 20.03 0.85
C PRO A 109 8.73 20.88 -0.37
N LYS A 110 8.63 20.30 -1.57
CA LYS A 110 8.70 20.99 -2.86
C LYS A 110 7.81 20.29 -3.89
N GLY A 111 7.43 21.01 -4.94
CA GLY A 111 6.89 20.39 -6.15
C GLY A 111 8.00 19.66 -6.90
N PHE A 112 7.67 18.54 -7.53
CA PHE A 112 8.56 17.81 -8.41
C PHE A 112 8.66 18.53 -9.76
N SER A 113 9.90 18.71 -10.21
CA SER A 113 10.19 18.89 -11.63
C SER A 113 10.00 17.57 -12.38
N HIS A 114 10.00 17.64 -13.71
CA HIS A 114 10.03 16.43 -14.54
C HIS A 114 11.24 15.55 -14.21
N ASP A 115 12.43 16.16 -14.08
CA ASP A 115 13.66 15.46 -13.69
C ASP A 115 13.54 14.79 -12.32
N ASP A 116 12.91 15.44 -11.33
CA ASP A 116 12.67 14.80 -10.02
C ASP A 116 11.81 13.54 -10.17
N ALA A 117 10.76 13.60 -10.99
CA ALA A 117 9.87 12.46 -11.24
C ALA A 117 10.56 11.36 -12.07
N LEU A 118 11.41 11.72 -13.03
CA LEU A 118 12.25 10.79 -13.79
C LEU A 118 13.23 10.06 -12.88
N HIS A 119 13.96 10.79 -12.05
CA HIS A 119 14.89 10.21 -11.08
C HIS A 119 14.18 9.30 -10.07
N LEU A 120 12.97 9.68 -9.63
CA LEU A 120 12.16 8.81 -8.78
C LEU A 120 11.79 7.51 -9.51
N ALA A 121 11.32 7.59 -10.75
CA ALA A 121 10.95 6.42 -11.52
C ALA A 121 12.16 5.49 -11.76
N GLN A 122 13.32 6.05 -12.12
CA GLN A 122 14.55 5.29 -12.33
C GLN A 122 15.06 4.63 -11.05
N ALA A 123 15.06 5.37 -9.93
CA ALA A 123 15.43 4.81 -8.62
C ALA A 123 14.51 3.64 -8.23
N ALA A 124 13.21 3.78 -8.48
CA ALA A 124 12.23 2.75 -8.21
C ALA A 124 12.43 1.50 -9.08
N VAL A 125 12.70 1.66 -10.38
CA VAL A 125 13.00 0.54 -11.28
C VAL A 125 14.24 -0.22 -10.79
N VAL A 126 15.32 0.48 -10.45
CA VAL A 126 16.56 -0.16 -9.97
C VAL A 126 16.34 -0.90 -8.65
N ALA A 127 15.62 -0.30 -7.70
CA ALA A 127 15.42 -0.88 -6.38
C ALA A 127 14.36 -2.00 -6.35
N TYR A 128 13.23 -1.81 -7.04
CA TYR A 128 12.04 -2.66 -6.88
C TYR A 128 11.82 -3.66 -8.04
N CYS A 129 12.27 -3.36 -9.26
CA CYS A 129 12.16 -4.26 -10.41
C CYS A 129 13.34 -4.11 -11.37
N PRO A 130 14.55 -4.52 -10.95
CA PRO A 130 15.75 -4.42 -11.80
C PRO A 130 15.61 -5.19 -13.13
N GLY A 131 14.70 -6.18 -13.20
CA GLY A 131 14.38 -6.89 -14.45
C GLY A 131 13.60 -6.09 -15.49
N ALA A 132 12.98 -4.96 -15.09
CA ALA A 132 12.27 -4.03 -15.98
C ALA A 132 13.20 -2.97 -16.59
N ALA A 133 14.44 -2.85 -16.13
CA ALA A 133 15.43 -1.88 -16.60
C ALA A 133 16.13 -2.27 -17.92
N LYS A 134 15.54 -3.19 -18.72
CA LYS A 134 16.17 -3.78 -19.91
C LYS A 134 15.85 -3.02 -21.19
#